data_AF-A0AAN6M7U3-F1
#
_entry.id   AF-A0AAN6M7U3-F1
#
_cell.length_a   1.000
_cell.length_b   1.000
_cell.length_c   1.000
_cell.angle_alpha   90.00
_cell.angle_beta   90.00
_cell.angle_gamma   90.00
#
_symmetry.space_group_name_H-M   'P 1'
#
loop_
_entity.id
_entity.type
_entity.pdbx_description
1 polymer ?
#
loop_
_entity_poly.entity_id
_entity_poly.type
_entity_poly.pdbx_seq_one_letter_code
_entity_poly.pdbx_strand_id
1 'polypeptide(L)'
;MSSITIAPPEHLQLQSPLLCLPSEIKNEIYRYCFQTEESIVDATVGQPRPGNGTPLNLGVSMLQTCRRTYFEADRRPLFSQNRFRFTTIDKARCFFRSLDQCEFYRNSVRDIELDARRIHFDQPEIAKGGNWGKILGSLRPGLKCLRLNFGSWPLIPMFRAALWNLLRNMLVQAEGLERVIVIGASRGRGMVAHAPWSPVHFVGGDDVGSDDLVERMWQVVRGGEDNLTDKVVRWERREGKLHLEVVTKSYLVNQVDCNWTGPCTRKSHTDAWPENGSCTWYGYQNRHSEVTEPTTKGPNPSAAE
;
A
#
# COMPACT_ATOMS: atom_id res chain seq x y z
N MET A 1 50.14 -38.61 1.49
CA MET A 1 48.98 -37.69 1.42
C MET A 1 47.90 -38.40 0.62
N SER A 2 46.88 -38.92 1.29
CA SER A 2 45.80 -39.67 0.66
C SER A 2 44.80 -38.69 0.04
N SER A 3 44.59 -38.75 -1.28
CA SER A 3 43.58 -37.91 -1.93
C SER A 3 42.20 -38.42 -1.55
N ILE A 4 41.37 -37.54 -1.00
CA ILE A 4 39.95 -37.82 -0.75
C ILE A 4 39.29 -37.89 -2.13
N THR A 5 38.87 -39.07 -2.52
CA THR A 5 38.13 -39.30 -3.76
C THR A 5 36.65 -39.09 -3.44
N ILE A 6 36.10 -37.93 -3.82
CA ILE A 6 34.68 -37.62 -3.63
C ILE A 6 33.90 -38.42 -4.68
N ALA A 7 33.03 -39.33 -4.24
CA ALA A 7 32.17 -40.09 -5.13
C ALA A 7 31.27 -39.12 -5.92
N PRO A 8 31.10 -39.31 -7.25
CA PRO A 8 30.25 -38.45 -8.04
C PRO A 8 28.79 -38.56 -7.55
N PRO A 9 28.04 -37.45 -7.55
CA PRO A 9 26.66 -37.44 -7.07
C PRO A 9 25.77 -38.35 -7.94
N GLU A 10 25.00 -39.23 -7.29
CA GLU A 10 24.07 -40.17 -7.95
C GLU A 10 22.91 -39.44 -8.66
N HIS A 11 22.57 -38.24 -8.19
CA HIS A 11 21.54 -37.39 -8.77
C HIS A 11 22.14 -36.15 -9.42
N LEU A 12 22.19 -36.17 -10.75
CA LEU A 12 22.62 -35.01 -11.53
C LEU A 12 21.51 -33.96 -11.55
N GLN A 13 21.86 -32.67 -11.49
CA GLN A 13 20.89 -31.57 -11.59
C GLN A 13 20.02 -31.67 -12.86
N LEU A 14 20.55 -32.22 -13.95
CA LEU A 14 19.85 -32.42 -15.22
C LEU A 14 18.69 -33.44 -15.13
N GLN A 15 18.61 -34.22 -14.06
CA GLN A 15 17.50 -35.14 -13.81
C GLN A 15 16.31 -34.44 -13.12
N SER A 16 16.47 -33.18 -12.70
CA SER A 16 15.38 -32.44 -12.06
C SER A 16 14.27 -32.14 -13.06
N PRO A 17 13.02 -32.61 -12.84
CA PRO A 17 11.91 -32.30 -13.73
C PRO A 17 11.70 -30.80 -13.91
N LEU A 18 11.90 -30.01 -12.84
CA LEU A 18 11.82 -28.55 -12.88
C LEU A 18 12.81 -27.93 -13.86
N LEU A 19 14.03 -28.46 -13.96
CA LEU A 19 15.06 -27.92 -14.85
C LEU A 19 14.86 -28.33 -16.32
N CYS A 20 14.07 -29.36 -16.57
CA CYS A 20 13.66 -29.79 -17.92
C CYS A 20 12.45 -29.02 -18.46
N LEU A 21 11.76 -28.21 -17.63
CA LEU A 21 10.61 -27.43 -18.08
C LEU A 21 11.03 -26.29 -19.03
N PRO A 22 10.14 -25.89 -19.97
CA PRO A 22 10.30 -24.66 -20.73
C PRO A 22 10.50 -23.43 -19.84
N SER A 23 11.25 -22.44 -20.33
CA SER A 23 11.56 -21.20 -19.59
C SER A 23 10.32 -20.47 -19.09
N GLU A 24 9.26 -20.48 -19.89
CA GLU A 24 7.97 -19.86 -19.60
C GLU A 24 7.37 -20.46 -18.33
N ILE A 25 7.29 -21.79 -18.26
CA ILE A 25 6.72 -22.52 -17.12
C ILE A 25 7.62 -22.36 -15.88
N LYS A 26 8.94 -22.37 -16.05
CA LYS A 26 9.87 -22.10 -14.93
C LYS A 26 9.66 -20.71 -14.36
N ASN A 27 9.53 -19.70 -15.21
CA ASN A 27 9.32 -18.32 -14.77
C ASN A 27 7.98 -18.13 -14.06
N GLU A 28 6.91 -18.81 -14.51
CA GLU A 28 5.63 -18.88 -13.80
C GLU A 28 5.81 -19.46 -12.39
N ILE A 29 6.44 -20.64 -12.29
CA ILE A 29 6.71 -21.30 -11.01
C ILE A 29 7.55 -20.41 -10.09
N TYR A 30 8.62 -19.79 -10.60
CA TYR A 30 9.47 -18.89 -9.85
C TYR A 30 8.71 -17.67 -9.35
N ARG A 31 7.79 -17.13 -10.15
CA ARG A 31 6.94 -16.01 -9.75
C ARG A 31 6.08 -16.35 -8.54
N TYR A 32 5.40 -17.49 -8.56
CA TYR A 32 4.62 -17.96 -7.41
C TYR A 32 5.48 -18.16 -6.17
N CYS A 33 6.75 -18.55 -6.31
CA CYS A 33 7.66 -18.68 -5.18
C CYS A 33 8.03 -17.35 -4.51
N PHE A 34 7.94 -16.24 -5.24
CA PHE A 34 8.22 -14.91 -4.72
C PHE A 34 7.00 -14.20 -4.16
N GLN A 35 5.79 -14.69 -4.42
CA GLN A 35 4.55 -14.05 -4.00
C GLN A 35 4.15 -14.52 -2.59
N THR A 36 3.70 -13.59 -1.76
CA THR A 36 3.08 -13.87 -0.47
C THR A 36 1.84 -12.99 -0.29
N GLU A 37 0.81 -13.53 0.36
CA GLU A 37 -0.39 -12.78 0.73
C GLU A 37 -0.11 -11.85 1.93
N GLU A 38 0.87 -12.20 2.75
CA GLU A 38 1.27 -11.44 3.92
C GLU A 38 2.20 -10.27 3.53
N SER A 39 2.29 -9.27 4.41
CA SER A 39 3.25 -8.18 4.19
C SER A 39 4.66 -8.63 4.55
N ILE A 40 5.64 -8.30 3.72
CA ILE A 40 7.05 -8.48 4.07
C ILE A 40 7.44 -7.36 5.04
N VAL A 41 7.56 -7.70 6.33
CA VAL A 41 7.80 -6.73 7.40
C VAL A 41 9.30 -6.44 7.60
N ASP A 42 9.66 -5.15 7.62
CA ASP A 42 11.01 -4.64 7.90
C ASP A 42 12.10 -5.33 7.09
N ALA A 43 11.86 -5.48 5.78
CA ALA A 43 12.78 -6.15 4.87
C ALA A 43 14.18 -5.51 4.92
N THR A 44 15.20 -6.33 5.11
CA THR A 44 16.62 -5.93 5.09
C THR A 44 17.38 -6.80 4.12
N VAL A 45 18.03 -6.20 3.12
CA VAL A 45 18.86 -6.94 2.16
C VAL A 45 20.20 -7.28 2.82
N GLY A 46 20.60 -8.56 2.74
CA GLY A 46 21.92 -9.03 3.18
C GLY A 46 22.11 -9.17 4.69
N GLN A 47 21.09 -8.95 5.51
CA GLN A 47 21.15 -9.20 6.95
C GLN A 47 20.31 -10.43 7.32
N PRO A 48 20.83 -11.32 8.18
CA PRO A 48 20.04 -12.42 8.70
C PRO A 48 18.85 -11.85 9.47
N ARG A 49 17.69 -12.47 9.26
CA ARG A 49 16.47 -12.08 9.97
C ARG A 49 16.69 -12.32 11.47
N PRO A 50 16.26 -11.39 12.35
CA PRO A 50 16.27 -11.66 13.78
C PRO A 50 15.46 -12.93 14.07
N GLY A 51 16.04 -13.86 14.85
CA GLY A 51 15.53 -15.22 15.04
C GLY A 51 14.12 -15.35 15.65
N ASN A 52 13.54 -14.25 16.11
CA ASN A 52 12.23 -14.23 16.78
C ASN A 52 11.06 -13.90 15.83
N GLY A 53 11.30 -13.72 14.53
CA GLY A 53 10.26 -13.41 13.56
C GLY A 53 9.59 -14.67 12.98
N THR A 54 8.26 -14.67 12.86
CA THR A 54 7.51 -15.70 12.13
C THR A 54 8.10 -15.86 10.72
N PRO A 55 8.55 -17.06 10.31
CA PRO A 55 9.11 -17.26 8.99
C PRO A 55 8.09 -16.82 7.93
N LEU A 56 8.55 -16.03 6.96
CA LEU A 56 7.70 -15.63 5.83
C LEU A 56 7.46 -16.89 5.01
N ASN A 57 6.19 -17.21 4.73
CA ASN A 57 5.85 -18.30 3.84
C ASN A 57 6.09 -17.88 2.39
N LEU A 58 7.37 -17.81 2.02
CA LEU A 58 7.84 -17.61 0.65
C LEU A 58 8.38 -18.93 0.13
N GLY A 59 8.10 -19.26 -1.13
CA GLY A 59 8.65 -20.43 -1.82
C GLY A 59 10.13 -20.32 -2.17
N VAL A 60 10.87 -19.36 -1.57
CA VAL A 60 12.29 -19.14 -1.85
C VAL A 60 13.19 -20.31 -1.45
N SER A 61 12.75 -21.17 -0.53
CA SER A 61 13.47 -22.41 -0.20
C SER A 61 13.66 -23.28 -1.43
N MET A 62 12.62 -23.41 -2.27
CA MET A 62 12.69 -24.12 -3.54
C MET A 62 13.74 -23.50 -4.46
N LEU A 63 13.78 -22.17 -4.57
CA LEU A 63 14.75 -21.47 -5.41
C LEU A 63 16.20 -21.60 -4.89
N GLN A 64 16.36 -21.82 -3.59
CA GLN A 64 17.66 -22.00 -2.94
C GLN A 64 18.15 -23.45 -2.98
N THR A 65 17.31 -24.43 -3.32
CA THR A 65 17.72 -25.85 -3.41
C THR A 65 18.81 -26.10 -4.45
N CYS A 66 18.83 -25.30 -5.53
CA CYS A 66 19.77 -25.46 -6.63
C CYS A 66 20.33 -24.11 -7.06
N ARG A 67 21.67 -24.03 -7.13
CA ARG A 67 22.39 -22.83 -7.58
C ARG A 67 21.90 -22.33 -8.94
N ARG A 68 21.60 -23.24 -9.87
CA ARG A 68 21.08 -22.89 -11.20
C ARG A 68 19.73 -22.19 -11.12
N THR A 69 18.78 -22.76 -10.39
CA THR A 69 17.45 -22.16 -10.15
C THR A 69 17.56 -20.77 -9.53
N TYR A 70 18.44 -20.60 -8.55
CA TYR A 70 18.67 -19.32 -7.89
C TYR A 70 19.15 -18.20 -8.84
N PHE A 71 19.98 -18.55 -9.84
CA PHE A 71 20.49 -17.60 -10.82
C PHE A 71 19.56 -17.40 -12.03
N GLU A 72 18.76 -18.41 -12.39
CA GLU A 72 17.76 -18.29 -13.47
C GLU A 72 16.52 -17.50 -13.04
N ALA A 73 16.18 -17.49 -11.75
CA ALA A 73 14.96 -16.86 -11.26
C ALA A 73 15.01 -15.32 -11.33
N ASP A 74 14.09 -14.74 -12.10
CA ASP A 74 13.84 -13.30 -12.09
C ASP A 74 13.21 -12.86 -10.76
N ARG A 75 13.91 -11.98 -10.04
CA ARG A 75 13.49 -11.49 -8.72
C ARG A 75 12.56 -10.28 -8.78
N ARG A 76 12.31 -9.67 -9.95
CA ARG A 76 11.40 -8.52 -10.08
C ARG A 76 10.00 -8.77 -9.50
N PRO A 77 9.39 -9.97 -9.60
CA PRO A 77 8.12 -10.26 -8.96
C PRO A 77 8.12 -10.11 -7.44
N LEU A 78 9.25 -10.43 -6.76
CA LEU A 78 9.39 -10.23 -5.32
C LEU A 78 9.10 -8.79 -4.92
N PHE A 79 9.53 -7.82 -5.72
CA PHE A 79 9.35 -6.40 -5.42
C PHE A 79 8.03 -5.84 -5.97
N SER A 80 7.58 -6.33 -7.12
CA SER A 80 6.43 -5.78 -7.85
C SER A 80 5.07 -6.37 -7.47
N GLN A 81 5.05 -7.52 -6.80
CA GLN A 81 3.81 -8.22 -6.45
C GLN A 81 3.57 -8.33 -4.95
N ASN A 82 4.55 -7.96 -4.12
CA ASN A 82 4.42 -8.03 -2.67
C ASN A 82 4.30 -6.64 -2.05
N ARG A 83 3.64 -6.60 -0.90
CA ARG A 83 3.55 -5.43 -0.04
C ARG A 83 4.68 -5.43 0.97
N PHE A 84 5.43 -4.34 1.02
CA PHE A 84 6.50 -4.13 2.00
C PHE A 84 6.00 -3.25 3.15
N ARG A 85 5.99 -3.79 4.38
CA ARG A 85 5.55 -3.06 5.56
C ARG A 85 6.74 -2.66 6.42
N PHE A 86 6.85 -1.39 6.75
CA PHE A 86 7.92 -0.87 7.61
C PHE A 86 7.35 -0.36 8.92
N THR A 87 7.89 -0.85 10.04
CA THR A 87 7.50 -0.41 11.38
C THR A 87 8.18 0.89 11.78
N THR A 88 9.27 1.24 11.11
CA THR A 88 9.95 2.52 11.29
C THR A 88 10.43 3.10 9.96
N ILE A 89 10.61 4.42 9.95
CA ILE A 89 11.16 5.18 8.83
C ILE A 89 12.56 4.70 8.46
N ASP A 90 13.39 4.46 9.48
CA ASP A 90 14.77 4.02 9.28
C ASP A 90 14.84 2.68 8.56
N LYS A 91 13.91 1.76 8.85
CA LYS A 91 13.83 0.48 8.14
C LYS A 91 13.46 0.66 6.67
N ALA A 92 12.47 1.50 6.38
CA ALA A 92 12.14 1.85 4.99
C ALA A 92 13.35 2.48 4.28
N ARG A 93 14.00 3.48 4.89
CA ARG A 93 15.18 4.15 4.33
C ARG A 93 16.33 3.17 4.06
N CYS A 94 16.66 2.32 5.03
CA CYS A 94 17.71 1.32 4.88
C CYS A 94 17.38 0.30 3.78
N PHE A 95 16.12 -0.12 3.67
CA PHE A 95 15.66 -0.99 2.59
C PHE A 95 15.88 -0.35 1.23
N PHE A 96 15.37 0.87 1.00
CA PHE A 96 15.57 1.55 -0.29
C PHE A 96 17.04 1.80 -0.60
N ARG A 97 17.83 2.24 0.39
CA ARG A 97 19.28 2.41 0.23
C ARG A 97 19.98 1.12 -0.17
N SER A 98 19.51 -0.03 0.34
CA SER A 98 20.08 -1.33 -0.04
C SER A 98 19.70 -1.76 -1.45
N LEU A 99 18.64 -1.18 -2.03
CA LEU A 99 18.25 -1.38 -3.43
C LEU A 99 18.93 -0.42 -4.40
N ASP A 100 19.62 0.63 -3.92
CA ASP A 100 20.30 1.62 -4.77
C ASP A 100 21.38 1.00 -5.66
N GLN A 101 21.93 -0.15 -5.26
CA GLN A 101 22.89 -0.91 -6.05
C GLN A 101 22.23 -1.60 -7.26
N CYS A 102 20.90 -1.67 -7.30
CA CYS A 102 20.12 -2.35 -8.33
C CYS A 102 18.85 -1.53 -8.65
N GLU A 103 19.02 -0.47 -9.43
CA GLU A 103 17.95 0.48 -9.81
C GLU A 103 16.67 -0.22 -10.29
N PHE A 104 16.81 -1.31 -11.06
CA PHE A 104 15.68 -2.12 -11.53
C PHE A 104 14.79 -2.67 -10.40
N TYR A 105 15.37 -3.09 -9.27
CA TYR A 105 14.61 -3.61 -8.14
C TYR A 105 13.95 -2.48 -7.35
N ARG A 106 14.65 -1.35 -7.16
CA ARG A 106 14.08 -0.16 -6.53
C ARG A 106 12.84 0.31 -7.28
N ASN A 107 12.91 0.40 -8.60
CA ASN A 107 11.78 0.79 -9.46
C ASN A 107 10.69 -0.29 -9.57
N SER A 108 10.98 -1.52 -9.15
CA SER A 108 10.00 -2.60 -9.10
C SER A 108 9.16 -2.57 -7.82
N VAL A 109 9.55 -1.83 -6.77
CA VAL A 109 8.76 -1.74 -5.53
C VAL A 109 7.52 -0.89 -5.79
N ARG A 110 6.35 -1.55 -5.80
CA ARG A 110 5.07 -0.91 -6.16
C ARG A 110 4.16 -0.61 -4.97
N ASP A 111 4.35 -1.29 -3.86
CA ASP A 111 3.40 -1.33 -2.76
C ASP A 111 4.11 -1.25 -1.40
N ILE A 112 3.87 -0.16 -0.67
CA ILE A 112 4.49 0.10 0.63
C ILE A 112 3.42 0.38 1.68
N GLU A 113 3.61 -0.16 2.88
CA GLU A 113 2.88 0.17 4.09
C GLU A 113 3.83 0.74 5.16
N LEU A 114 3.47 1.89 5.71
CA LEU A 114 4.17 2.52 6.82
C LEU A 114 3.32 2.37 8.07
N ASP A 115 3.83 1.65 9.07
CA ASP A 115 3.12 1.35 10.30
C ASP A 115 3.51 2.31 11.42
N ALA A 116 2.53 3.11 11.88
CA ALA A 116 2.74 4.15 12.87
C ALA A 116 2.96 3.62 14.30
N ARG A 117 2.77 2.32 14.55
CA ARG A 117 2.78 1.75 15.90
C ARG A 117 4.08 1.92 16.68
N ARG A 118 5.22 2.11 16.00
CA ARG A 118 6.54 2.33 16.62
C ARG A 118 7.10 3.73 16.34
N ILE A 119 6.25 4.67 15.96
CA ILE A 119 6.68 6.06 15.83
C ILE A 119 6.82 6.62 17.25
N HIS A 120 8.06 6.74 17.71
CA HIS A 120 8.39 7.26 19.03
C HIS A 120 8.42 8.80 19.05
N PHE A 121 7.96 9.39 20.16
CA PHE A 121 8.01 10.83 20.42
C PHE A 121 9.44 11.38 20.50
N ASP A 122 10.42 10.55 20.87
CA ASP A 122 11.81 10.96 21.12
C ASP A 122 12.56 11.43 19.87
N GLN A 123 11.92 11.39 18.70
CA GLN A 123 12.42 12.01 17.47
C GLN A 123 11.49 13.16 17.05
N PRO A 124 11.56 14.33 17.72
CA PRO A 124 10.72 15.49 17.39
C PRO A 124 10.88 15.98 15.95
N GLU A 125 12.01 15.65 15.31
CA GLU A 125 12.24 15.89 13.88
C GLU A 125 11.28 15.10 12.96
N ILE A 126 10.80 13.92 13.40
CA ILE A 126 9.80 13.13 12.66
C ILE A 126 8.49 13.91 12.55
N ALA A 127 8.03 14.54 13.64
CA ALA A 127 6.79 15.30 13.65
C ALA A 127 6.85 16.51 12.70
N LYS A 128 8.04 17.08 12.50
CA LYS A 128 8.29 18.19 11.56
C LYS A 128 8.35 17.75 10.09
N GLY A 129 8.18 16.46 9.78
CA GLY A 129 8.13 15.96 8.41
C GLY A 129 9.46 15.92 7.65
N GLY A 130 10.57 16.34 8.28
CA GLY A 130 11.83 16.64 7.58
C GLY A 130 12.50 15.45 6.87
N ASN A 131 12.31 14.22 7.37
CA ASN A 131 12.88 13.02 6.74
C ASN A 131 11.88 12.24 5.88
N TRP A 132 10.58 12.39 6.11
CA TRP A 132 9.56 11.70 5.32
C TRP A 132 9.56 12.17 3.87
N GLY A 133 9.70 13.47 3.65
CA GLY A 133 9.74 14.02 2.30
C GLY A 133 10.87 13.48 1.46
N LYS A 134 12.06 13.36 2.06
CA LYS A 134 13.23 12.78 1.37
C LYS A 134 13.01 11.32 1.02
N ILE A 135 12.45 10.54 1.96
CA ILE A 135 12.23 9.11 1.73
C ILE A 135 11.12 8.93 0.69
N LEU A 136 9.93 9.50 0.90
CA LEU A 136 8.80 9.39 -0.03
C LEU A 136 9.12 9.96 -1.41
N GLY A 137 9.82 11.10 -1.49
CA GLY A 137 10.30 11.66 -2.74
C GLY A 137 11.31 10.75 -3.45
N SER A 138 12.14 10.01 -2.69
CA SER A 138 13.05 9.01 -3.26
C SER A 138 12.34 7.75 -3.77
N LEU A 139 11.05 7.55 -3.48
CA LEU A 139 10.30 6.35 -3.94
C LEU A 139 9.80 6.46 -5.37
N ARG A 140 10.04 7.57 -6.08
CA ARG A 140 9.58 7.80 -7.46
C ARG A 140 10.64 7.33 -8.46
N PRO A 141 10.27 6.70 -9.61
CA PRO A 141 8.93 6.59 -10.24
C PRO A 141 8.18 5.24 -10.10
N GLY A 142 8.68 4.28 -9.31
CA GLY A 142 8.12 2.92 -9.26
C GLY A 142 6.87 2.72 -8.38
N LEU A 143 6.73 3.54 -7.34
CA LEU A 143 5.70 3.36 -6.32
C LEU A 143 4.29 3.64 -6.87
N LYS A 144 3.39 2.67 -6.74
CA LYS A 144 1.99 2.77 -7.17
C LYS A 144 1.03 2.91 -6.00
N CYS A 145 1.32 2.25 -4.88
CA CYS A 145 0.46 2.24 -3.70
C CYS A 145 1.21 2.58 -2.41
N LEU A 146 0.67 3.53 -1.65
CA LEU A 146 1.12 3.90 -0.32
C LEU A 146 0.02 3.63 0.72
N ARG A 147 0.36 2.90 1.78
CA ARG A 147 -0.52 2.68 2.93
C ARG A 147 0.08 3.31 4.17
N LEU A 148 -0.71 4.07 4.89
CA LEU A 148 -0.33 4.69 6.16
C LEU A 148 -1.18 4.07 7.26
N ASN A 149 -0.58 3.24 8.11
CA ASN A 149 -1.28 2.43 9.08
C ASN A 149 -1.22 3.03 10.50
N PHE A 150 -2.33 3.65 10.90
CA PHE A 150 -2.60 4.21 12.22
C PHE A 150 -3.55 3.34 13.04
N GLY A 151 -3.84 2.12 12.59
CA GLY A 151 -4.80 1.22 13.24
C GLY A 151 -4.42 0.77 14.65
N SER A 152 -3.21 1.10 15.12
CA SER A 152 -2.76 0.87 16.49
C SER A 152 -3.12 2.01 17.45
N TRP A 153 -3.69 3.12 16.99
CA TRP A 153 -4.24 4.15 17.89
C TRP A 153 -5.29 3.52 18.84
N PRO A 154 -5.31 3.83 20.15
CA PRO A 154 -4.56 4.86 20.88
C PRO A 154 -3.22 4.44 21.48
N LEU A 155 -2.67 3.29 21.08
CA LEU A 155 -1.39 2.78 21.61
C LEU A 155 -0.15 3.47 21.01
N ILE A 156 -0.34 4.38 20.05
CA ILE A 156 0.76 5.14 19.43
C ILE A 156 1.19 6.22 20.43
N PRO A 157 2.47 6.27 20.85
CA PRO A 157 2.95 7.19 21.88
C PRO A 157 3.17 8.60 21.32
N MET A 158 2.13 9.23 20.78
CA MET A 158 2.13 10.60 20.26
C MET A 158 0.85 11.34 20.63
N PHE A 159 0.96 12.65 20.85
CA PHE A 159 -0.21 13.52 20.99
C PHE A 159 -1.05 13.54 19.72
N ARG A 160 -2.38 13.65 19.85
CA ARG A 160 -3.34 13.61 18.73
C ARG A 160 -3.00 14.59 17.61
N ALA A 161 -2.77 15.86 17.96
CA ALA A 161 -2.42 16.90 17.01
C ALA A 161 -1.07 16.63 16.30
N ALA A 162 -0.09 16.09 17.02
CA ALA A 162 1.20 15.73 16.43
C ALA A 162 1.07 14.54 15.47
N LEU A 163 0.26 13.53 15.83
CA LEU A 163 -0.02 12.38 14.99
C LEU A 163 -0.81 12.76 13.72
N TRP A 164 -1.76 13.69 13.84
CA TRP A 164 -2.52 14.24 12.72
C TRP A 164 -1.63 15.03 11.75
N ASN A 165 -0.77 15.90 12.28
CA ASN A 165 0.19 16.65 11.47
C ASN A 165 1.20 15.75 10.78
N LEU A 166 1.65 14.67 11.46
CA LEU A 166 2.50 13.66 10.85
C LEU A 166 1.83 12.99 9.65
N LEU A 167 0.57 12.55 9.78
CA LEU A 167 -0.22 11.99 8.68
C LEU A 167 -0.29 12.98 7.49
N ARG A 168 -0.66 14.23 7.75
CA ARG A 168 -0.76 15.28 6.73
C ARG A 168 0.57 15.53 6.04
N ASN A 169 1.67 15.60 6.80
CA ASN A 169 3.01 15.81 6.28
C ASN A 169 3.49 14.64 5.40
N MET A 170 3.15 13.39 5.74
CA MET A 170 3.46 12.24 4.88
C MET A 170 2.72 12.32 3.54
N LEU A 171 1.47 12.78 3.53
CA LEU A 171 0.69 12.92 2.30
C LEU A 171 1.20 14.04 1.41
N VAL A 172 1.59 15.21 1.95
CA VAL A 172 2.11 16.35 1.16
C VAL A 172 3.31 15.97 0.29
N GLN A 173 4.09 14.99 0.72
CA GLN A 173 5.32 14.60 0.07
C GLN A 173 5.14 13.45 -0.95
N ALA A 174 3.94 12.87 -1.02
CA ALA A 174 3.62 11.82 -1.96
C ALA A 174 2.91 12.42 -3.19
N GLU A 175 3.20 11.91 -4.38
CA GLU A 175 2.53 12.32 -5.62
C GLU A 175 2.69 11.21 -6.65
N GLY A 176 1.84 11.24 -7.68
CA GLY A 176 1.93 10.32 -8.82
C GLY A 176 1.47 8.89 -8.51
N LEU A 177 0.85 8.65 -7.35
CA LEU A 177 0.42 7.32 -6.95
C LEU A 177 -0.83 6.87 -7.72
N GLU A 178 -1.02 5.56 -7.87
CA GLU A 178 -2.28 5.01 -8.37
C GLU A 178 -3.31 4.81 -7.25
N ARG A 179 -2.82 4.67 -6.00
CA ARG A 179 -3.61 4.33 -4.81
C ARG A 179 -2.96 4.84 -3.53
N VAL A 180 -3.74 5.43 -2.63
CA VAL A 180 -3.31 5.74 -1.26
C VAL A 180 -4.36 5.24 -0.26
N ILE A 181 -3.92 4.63 0.83
CA ILE A 181 -4.80 4.11 1.89
C ILE A 181 -4.32 4.62 3.24
N VAL A 182 -5.25 5.16 4.04
CA VAL A 182 -5.01 5.48 5.45
C VAL A 182 -5.84 4.53 6.30
N ILE A 183 -5.18 3.77 7.16
CA ILE A 183 -5.80 2.74 7.99
C ILE A 183 -5.93 3.30 9.40
N GLY A 184 -7.15 3.47 9.88
CA GLY A 184 -7.47 3.93 11.23
C GLY A 184 -8.02 2.81 12.12
N ALA A 185 -8.16 3.11 13.42
CA ALA A 185 -8.91 2.30 14.35
C ALA A 185 -10.42 2.59 14.21
N SER A 186 -11.24 1.54 14.18
CA SER A 186 -12.70 1.65 14.07
C SER A 186 -13.38 0.55 14.88
N ARG A 187 -13.12 0.54 16.20
CA ARG A 187 -13.68 -0.46 17.11
C ARG A 187 -14.87 0.11 17.88
N GLY A 188 -15.94 -0.67 17.97
CA GLY A 188 -17.12 -0.35 18.76
C GLY A 188 -18.13 0.56 18.06
N ARG A 189 -19.36 0.58 18.59
CA ARG A 189 -20.51 1.25 17.98
C ARG A 189 -20.34 2.76 17.82
N GLY A 190 -19.70 3.43 18.79
CA GLY A 190 -19.44 4.86 18.72
C GLY A 190 -18.57 5.25 17.53
N MET A 191 -17.50 4.49 17.28
CA MET A 191 -16.60 4.75 16.15
C MET A 191 -17.32 4.59 14.80
N VAL A 192 -18.14 3.54 14.65
CA VAL A 192 -18.84 3.25 13.38
C VAL A 192 -19.82 4.36 12.99
N ALA A 193 -20.35 5.11 13.95
CA ALA A 193 -21.25 6.24 13.70
C ALA A 193 -20.55 7.45 13.08
N HIS A 194 -19.22 7.58 13.24
CA HIS A 194 -18.47 8.67 12.64
C HIS A 194 -18.28 8.47 11.13
N ALA A 195 -18.20 9.57 10.40
CA ALA A 195 -17.91 9.57 8.98
C ALA A 195 -16.57 8.85 8.68
N PRO A 196 -16.43 8.14 7.55
CA PRO A 196 -15.21 7.40 7.22
C PRO A 196 -13.93 8.25 7.13
N TRP A 197 -14.01 9.56 6.94
CA TRP A 197 -12.85 10.46 6.93
C TRP A 197 -12.63 11.18 8.25
N SER A 198 -13.47 10.93 9.26
CA SER A 198 -13.37 11.60 10.55
C SER A 198 -11.98 11.36 11.19
N PRO A 199 -11.30 12.41 11.68
CA PRO A 199 -10.02 12.29 12.36
C PRO A 199 -10.07 11.35 13.58
N VAL A 200 -11.25 11.18 14.19
CA VAL A 200 -11.50 10.24 15.30
C VAL A 200 -10.98 8.83 14.98
N HIS A 201 -11.09 8.37 13.73
CA HIS A 201 -10.58 7.05 13.33
C HIS A 201 -9.06 6.93 13.36
N PHE A 202 -8.33 8.02 13.16
CA PHE A 202 -6.88 7.99 12.97
C PHE A 202 -6.13 8.48 14.21
N VAL A 203 -6.74 9.40 14.96
CA VAL A 203 -6.13 10.09 16.10
C VAL A 203 -7.07 10.28 17.31
N GLY A 204 -8.31 9.78 17.25
CA GLY A 204 -9.20 9.70 18.42
C GLY A 204 -9.86 10.99 18.90
N GLY A 205 -9.85 12.04 18.09
CA GLY A 205 -10.54 13.31 18.36
C GLY A 205 -10.74 14.09 17.07
N ASP A 206 -11.74 14.95 17.03
CA ASP A 206 -12.03 15.91 15.95
C ASP A 206 -11.36 17.28 16.18
N ASP A 207 -10.82 17.50 17.37
CA ASP A 207 -10.11 18.68 17.84
C ASP A 207 -8.65 18.79 17.33
N VAL A 208 -8.38 18.32 16.10
CA VAL A 208 -7.01 18.19 15.56
C VAL A 208 -6.69 19.16 14.42
N GLY A 209 -7.59 20.09 14.11
CA GLY A 209 -7.39 21.15 13.10
C GLY A 209 -8.27 20.95 11.87
N SER A 210 -7.70 21.13 10.67
CA SER A 210 -8.45 21.03 9.42
C SER A 210 -8.82 19.57 9.08
N ASP A 211 -10.07 19.38 8.66
CA ASP A 211 -10.60 18.13 8.10
C ASP A 211 -10.25 18.00 6.61
N ASP A 212 -8.96 17.96 6.28
CA ASP A 212 -8.44 18.01 4.91
C ASP A 212 -7.79 16.70 4.42
N LEU A 213 -8.08 15.59 5.10
CA LEU A 213 -7.41 14.31 4.85
C LEU A 213 -7.67 13.77 3.45
N VAL A 214 -8.95 13.68 3.05
CA VAL A 214 -9.33 13.14 1.73
C VAL A 214 -8.82 14.04 0.62
N GLU A 215 -8.81 15.35 0.83
CA GLU A 215 -8.27 16.32 -0.14
C GLU A 215 -6.78 16.10 -0.39
N ARG A 216 -6.00 15.90 0.67
CA ARG A 216 -4.59 15.55 0.55
C ARG A 216 -4.39 14.20 -0.14
N MET A 217 -5.16 13.19 0.24
CA MET A 217 -5.12 11.88 -0.43
C MET A 217 -5.46 11.99 -1.92
N TRP A 218 -6.41 12.85 -2.29
CA TRP A 218 -6.80 13.10 -3.67
C TRP A 218 -5.69 13.71 -4.52
N GLN A 219 -4.94 14.66 -3.95
CA GLN A 219 -3.79 15.30 -4.61
C GLN A 219 -2.62 14.32 -4.82
N VAL A 220 -2.43 13.38 -3.89
CA VAL A 220 -1.36 12.37 -3.96
C VAL A 220 -1.56 11.40 -5.13
N VAL A 221 -2.81 11.05 -5.43
CA VAL A 221 -3.16 10.11 -6.49
C VAL A 221 -3.10 10.82 -7.84
N ARG A 222 -2.43 10.21 -8.83
CA ARG A 222 -2.26 10.76 -10.18
C ARG A 222 -3.59 10.94 -10.92
N GLY A 223 -3.59 11.82 -11.90
CA GLY A 223 -4.78 12.34 -12.56
C GLY A 223 -4.92 13.80 -12.15
N GLY A 224 -4.74 14.71 -13.10
CA GLY A 224 -4.70 16.15 -12.83
C GLY A 224 -5.95 16.64 -12.09
N GLU A 225 -5.88 17.86 -11.56
CA GLU A 225 -7.00 18.48 -10.84
C GLU A 225 -8.28 18.53 -11.70
N ASP A 226 -8.13 18.61 -13.01
CA ASP A 226 -9.23 18.67 -13.98
C ASP A 226 -9.96 17.35 -14.18
N ASN A 227 -9.35 16.21 -13.79
CA ASN A 227 -9.92 14.89 -14.03
C ASN A 227 -10.57 14.33 -12.76
N LEU A 228 -11.64 15.01 -12.34
CA LEU A 228 -12.42 14.67 -11.15
C LEU A 228 -13.12 13.30 -11.25
N THR A 229 -13.26 12.76 -12.46
CA THR A 229 -13.97 11.52 -12.73
C THR A 229 -13.11 10.27 -12.67
N ASP A 230 -11.78 10.38 -12.71
CA ASP A 230 -10.90 9.21 -12.84
C ASP A 230 -10.45 8.59 -11.52
N LYS A 231 -10.82 9.20 -10.40
CA LYS A 231 -10.50 8.70 -9.06
C LYS A 231 -11.78 8.49 -8.25
N VAL A 232 -11.68 7.68 -7.19
CA VAL A 232 -12.79 7.34 -6.30
C VAL A 232 -12.27 7.35 -4.86
N VAL A 233 -13.09 7.86 -3.95
CA VAL A 233 -12.90 7.72 -2.51
C VAL A 233 -13.63 6.45 -2.07
N ARG A 234 -12.94 5.53 -1.41
CA ARG A 234 -13.51 4.27 -0.90
C ARG A 234 -13.27 4.16 0.60
N TRP A 235 -14.14 3.44 1.28
CA TRP A 235 -13.89 3.00 2.64
C TRP A 235 -14.37 1.59 2.88
N GLU A 236 -13.62 0.87 3.71
CA GLU A 236 -13.94 -0.48 4.14
C GLU A 236 -13.68 -0.59 5.65
N ARG A 237 -14.65 -1.09 6.40
CA ARG A 237 -14.48 -1.45 7.81
C ARG A 237 -14.30 -2.97 7.89
N ARG A 238 -13.17 -3.40 8.46
CA ARG A 238 -12.87 -4.82 8.68
C ARG A 238 -11.96 -5.01 9.88
N GLU A 239 -12.17 -6.08 10.64
CA GLU A 239 -11.33 -6.43 11.81
C GLU A 239 -11.16 -5.28 12.83
N GLY A 240 -12.20 -4.46 12.98
CA GLY A 240 -12.15 -3.28 13.85
C GLY A 240 -11.23 -2.15 13.37
N LYS A 241 -10.88 -2.14 12.08
CA LYS A 241 -10.13 -1.07 11.41
C LYS A 241 -10.98 -0.44 10.33
N LEU A 242 -10.68 0.82 10.03
CA LEU A 242 -11.22 1.52 8.88
C LEU A 242 -10.08 1.69 7.87
N HIS A 243 -10.32 1.29 6.63
CA HIS A 243 -9.44 1.52 5.49
C HIS A 243 -10.06 2.63 4.64
N LEU A 244 -9.58 3.86 4.80
CA LEU A 244 -9.95 4.97 3.92
C LEU A 244 -8.99 5.00 2.74
N GLU A 245 -9.53 5.06 1.52
CA GLU A 245 -8.76 4.89 0.29
C GLU A 245 -9.13 5.97 -0.73
N VAL A 246 -8.12 6.47 -1.45
CA VAL A 246 -8.32 7.17 -2.72
C VAL A 246 -7.53 6.42 -3.80
N VAL A 247 -8.18 6.14 -4.92
CA VAL A 247 -7.64 5.25 -5.95
C VAL A 247 -8.11 5.67 -7.34
N THR A 248 -7.25 5.48 -8.35
CA THR A 248 -7.67 5.65 -9.75
C THR A 248 -8.62 4.53 -10.16
N LYS A 249 -9.68 4.83 -10.94
CA LYS A 249 -10.66 3.84 -11.41
C LYS A 249 -10.01 2.71 -12.19
N SER A 250 -9.02 3.03 -13.02
CA SER A 250 -8.27 2.04 -13.80
C SER A 250 -7.48 1.09 -12.91
N TYR A 251 -6.81 1.58 -11.86
CA TYR A 251 -6.13 0.71 -10.91
C TYR A 251 -7.12 -0.12 -10.11
N LEU A 252 -8.23 0.49 -9.70
CA LEU A 252 -9.27 -0.16 -8.92
C LEU A 252 -9.83 -1.39 -9.65
N VAL A 253 -10.33 -1.20 -10.88
CA VAL A 253 -10.94 -2.29 -11.66
C VAL A 253 -9.91 -3.36 -12.04
N ASN A 254 -8.67 -2.96 -12.36
CA ASN A 254 -7.68 -3.92 -12.84
C ASN A 254 -6.95 -4.69 -11.72
N GLN A 255 -6.85 -4.13 -10.51
CA GLN A 255 -5.92 -4.64 -9.48
C GLN A 255 -6.54 -4.83 -8.10
N VAL A 256 -7.70 -4.22 -7.81
CA VAL A 256 -8.28 -4.21 -6.45
C VAL A 256 -9.65 -4.88 -6.43
N ASP A 257 -10.54 -4.49 -7.32
CA ASP A 257 -11.95 -4.88 -7.34
C ASP A 257 -12.48 -4.84 -8.77
N CYS A 258 -12.31 -5.95 -9.49
CA CYS A 258 -12.71 -6.08 -10.90
C CYS A 258 -14.22 -6.02 -11.12
N ASN A 259 -15.00 -6.19 -10.05
CA ASN A 259 -16.46 -6.15 -10.09
C ASN A 259 -17.01 -4.82 -9.58
N TRP A 260 -16.17 -3.79 -9.42
CA TRP A 260 -16.64 -2.49 -8.95
C TRP A 260 -17.61 -1.86 -9.94
N THR A 261 -18.87 -1.69 -9.52
CA THR A 261 -19.97 -1.19 -10.36
C THR A 261 -20.20 0.32 -10.27
N GLY A 262 -19.49 1.02 -9.37
CA GLY A 262 -19.64 2.45 -9.20
C GLY A 262 -19.69 2.91 -7.74
N PRO A 263 -19.79 4.24 -7.53
CA PRO A 263 -19.98 4.81 -6.20
C PRO A 263 -21.31 4.37 -5.58
N CYS A 264 -21.33 4.26 -4.26
CA CYS A 264 -22.55 4.02 -3.50
C CYS A 264 -23.29 5.35 -3.31
N THR A 265 -24.60 5.36 -3.55
CA THR A 265 -25.45 6.53 -3.30
C THR A 265 -26.08 6.43 -1.91
N ARG A 266 -25.87 7.48 -1.09
CA ARG A 266 -26.71 7.71 0.10
C ARG A 266 -28.03 8.32 -0.35
N LYS A 267 -29.14 7.98 0.33
CA LYS A 267 -30.44 8.56 0.00
C LYS A 267 -30.56 9.97 0.55
N SER A 268 -30.01 10.22 1.73
CA SER A 268 -29.92 11.54 2.37
C SER A 268 -28.57 11.76 3.03
N HIS A 269 -28.18 13.03 3.17
CA HIS A 269 -26.99 13.46 3.91
C HIS A 269 -27.11 13.23 5.43
N THR A 270 -28.31 12.93 5.94
CA THR A 270 -28.57 12.57 7.35
C THR A 270 -28.48 11.08 7.63
N ASP A 271 -28.50 10.23 6.59
CA ASP A 271 -28.43 8.77 6.76
C ASP A 271 -27.10 8.35 7.40
N ALA A 272 -27.06 7.24 8.12
CA ALA A 272 -25.76 6.69 8.54
C ALA A 272 -24.89 6.34 7.32
N TRP A 273 -23.57 6.52 7.43
CA TRP A 273 -22.65 6.02 6.42
C TRP A 273 -22.70 4.49 6.40
N PRO A 274 -22.77 3.84 5.22
CA PRO A 274 -22.72 2.39 5.16
C PRO A 274 -21.34 1.92 5.66
N GLU A 275 -21.30 0.67 6.16
CA GLU A 275 -20.08 0.08 6.69
C GLU A 275 -18.93 0.09 5.67
N ASN A 276 -19.26 -0.26 4.43
CA ASN A 276 -18.36 -0.22 3.29
C ASN A 276 -19.02 0.60 2.19
N GLY A 277 -18.23 1.39 1.46
CA GLY A 277 -18.78 2.21 0.41
C GLY A 277 -17.74 2.92 -0.42
N SER A 278 -18.23 3.67 -1.39
CA SER A 278 -17.41 4.52 -2.25
C SER A 278 -18.18 5.73 -2.73
N CYS A 279 -17.50 6.84 -2.99
CA CYS A 279 -18.07 8.04 -3.58
C CYS A 279 -17.09 8.70 -4.54
N THR A 280 -17.61 9.55 -5.43
CA THR A 280 -16.78 10.42 -6.27
C THR A 280 -16.24 11.59 -5.44
N TRP A 281 -15.34 12.38 -6.05
CA TRP A 281 -14.94 13.67 -5.47
C TRP A 281 -16.12 14.59 -5.20
N TYR A 282 -17.04 14.69 -6.15
CA TYR A 282 -18.22 15.55 -6.03
C TYR A 282 -19.09 15.11 -4.86
N GLY A 283 -19.34 13.80 -4.74
CA GLY A 283 -20.08 13.25 -3.61
C GLY A 283 -19.39 13.51 -2.27
N TYR A 284 -18.05 13.49 -2.23
CA TYR A 284 -17.30 13.87 -1.03
C TYR A 284 -17.40 15.37 -0.71
N GLN A 285 -17.28 16.25 -1.70
CA GLN A 285 -17.38 17.71 -1.49
C GLN A 285 -18.79 18.12 -1.03
N ASN A 286 -19.83 17.44 -1.53
CA ASN A 286 -21.23 17.70 -1.20
C ASN A 286 -21.76 16.78 -0.10
N ARG A 287 -20.89 16.13 0.69
CA ARG A 287 -21.25 15.15 1.73
C ARG A 287 -22.21 15.66 2.82
N HIS A 288 -22.31 16.97 2.98
CA HIS A 288 -23.18 17.66 3.95
C HIS A 288 -24.39 18.33 3.28
N SER A 289 -24.66 18.02 2.01
CA SER A 289 -25.68 18.64 1.19
C SER A 289 -26.52 17.57 0.48
N GLU A 290 -27.75 17.91 0.08
CA GLU A 290 -28.61 17.05 -0.74
C GLU A 290 -28.35 17.20 -2.24
N VAL A 291 -27.29 17.90 -2.60
CA VAL A 291 -26.93 18.13 -3.99
C VAL A 291 -26.54 16.80 -4.65
N THR A 292 -27.37 16.37 -5.61
CA THR A 292 -27.10 15.22 -6.47
C THR A 292 -26.02 15.57 -7.49
N GLU A 293 -25.17 14.59 -7.83
CA GLU A 293 -24.22 14.73 -8.93
C GLU A 293 -24.93 15.24 -10.19
N PRO A 294 -24.37 16.23 -10.90
CA PRO A 294 -24.90 16.61 -12.20
C PRO A 294 -24.83 15.36 -13.06
N THR A 295 -26.00 14.77 -13.36
CA THR A 295 -26.09 13.71 -14.36
C THR A 295 -25.43 14.28 -15.61
N THR A 296 -24.26 13.75 -15.96
CA THR A 296 -23.66 13.96 -17.27
C THR A 296 -24.63 13.33 -18.26
N LYS A 297 -25.67 14.09 -18.63
CA LYS A 297 -26.43 13.82 -19.85
C LYS A 297 -25.35 13.85 -20.93
N GLY A 298 -25.02 12.67 -21.46
CA GLY A 298 -24.08 12.55 -22.56
C GLY A 298 -24.49 13.55 -23.65
N PRO A 299 -23.52 14.17 -24.35
CA PRO A 299 -23.83 15.09 -25.44
C PRO A 299 -24.86 14.42 -26.35
N ASN A 300 -26.01 15.07 -26.49
CA ASN A 300 -27.13 14.56 -27.26
C ASN A 300 -26.60 14.31 -28.69
N PRO A 301 -26.55 13.05 -29.18
CA PRO A 301 -25.95 12.75 -30.49
C PRO A 301 -26.77 13.31 -31.68
N SER A 302 -27.89 13.98 -31.40
CA SER A 302 -28.86 14.52 -32.35
C SER A 302 -28.69 16.02 -32.66
N ALA A 303 -27.54 16.63 -32.36
CA ALA A 303 -27.22 18.02 -32.75
C ALA A 303 -26.22 18.13 -33.91
N ALA A 304 -25.98 17.04 -34.65
CA ALA A 304 -25.20 17.05 -35.88
C ALA A 304 -26.10 16.63 -37.07
N GLU A 305 -27.06 17.48 -37.40
CA GLU A 305 -27.69 17.56 -38.72
C GLU A 305 -27.75 19.02 -39.17
#